data_AF-A0A7V1V1J3-F1
#
_entry.id   AF-A0A7V1V1J3-F1
#
_cell.length_a   1.000
_cell.length_b   1.000
_cell.length_c   1.000
_cell.angle_alpha   90.00
_cell.angle_beta   90.00
_cell.angle_gamma   90.00
#
_symmetry.space_group_name_H-M   'P 1'
#
loop_
_entity.id
_entity.type
_entity.pdbx_description
1 polymer ?
#
loop_
_entity_poly.entity_id
_entity_poly.type
_entity_poly.pdbx_seq_one_letter_code
_entity_poly.pdbx_strand_id
1 'polypeptide(L)' 'MSEVNLDRIRELVGHLSDACRQLRALATQEPEPFLADSKAVNSAKYLLIVASEAALDICNHLAAKRGGRSPEDYADCM' A
#
# COMPACT_ATOMS: atom_id res chain seq x y z
N MET A 1 13.20 -17.31 16.64
CA MET A 1 12.30 -16.26 16.14
C MET A 1 13.10 -15.38 15.21
N SER A 2 12.75 -15.30 13.92
CA SER A 2 13.42 -14.35 13.03
C SER A 2 13.08 -12.92 13.45
N GLU A 3 14.03 -12.01 13.36
CA GLU A 3 13.85 -10.61 13.73
C GLU A 3 13.06 -9.84 12.65
N VAL A 4 12.45 -8.72 13.03
CA VAL A 4 11.83 -7.79 12.07
C VAL A 4 12.94 -7.17 11.22
N ASN A 5 12.91 -7.43 9.91
CA ASN A 5 13.79 -6.72 8.98
C ASN A 5 13.30 -5.27 8.81
N LEU A 6 13.99 -4.33 9.46
CA LEU A 6 13.66 -2.91 9.42
C LEU A 6 13.92 -2.26 8.06
N ASP A 7 14.89 -2.74 7.30
CA ASP A 7 15.19 -2.20 5.97
C ASP A 7 14.08 -2.53 4.98
N ARG A 8 13.56 -3.77 5.03
CA ARG A 8 12.38 -4.17 4.25
C ARG A 8 11.15 -3.35 4.63
N ILE A 9 10.92 -3.11 5.93
CA ILE A 9 9.82 -2.25 6.38
C ILE A 9 9.98 -0.82 5.87
N ARG A 10 11.18 -0.25 5.91
CA ARG A 10 11.44 1.11 5.40
C ARG A 10 11.15 1.22 3.91
N GLU A 11 11.56 0.23 3.12
CA GLU A 11 11.27 0.15 1.68
C GLU A 11 9.76 0.15 1.43
N LEU A 12 9.02 -0.74 2.09
CA LEU A 12 7.57 -0.86 1.93
C LEU A 12 6.83 0.41 2.37
N VAL A 13 7.26 1.02 3.49
CA VAL A 13 6.72 2.31 3.94
C VAL A 13 7.02 3.40 2.92
N GLY A 14 8.18 3.37 2.26
CA GLY A 14 8.53 4.25 1.16
C GLY A 14 7.54 4.14 0.00
N HIS A 15 7.29 2.92 -0.47
CA HIS A 15 6.33 2.66 -1.55
C HIS A 15 4.91 3.12 -1.19
N LEU A 16 4.44 2.77 0.02
CA LEU A 16 3.14 3.18 0.52
C LEU A 16 3.02 4.71 0.60
N SER A 17 4.02 5.37 1.18
CA SER A 17 4.03 6.83 1.35
C SER A 17 4.03 7.55 0.01
N ASP A 18 4.78 7.04 -0.96
CA ASP A 18 4.86 7.58 -2.31
C ASP A 18 3.52 7.44 -3.05
N ALA A 19 2.92 6.25 -3.03
CA ALA A 19 1.63 5.98 -3.64
C ALA A 19 0.53 6.87 -3.03
N CYS A 20 0.47 6.98 -1.71
CA CYS A 20 -0.48 7.87 -1.03
C CYS A 20 -0.25 9.35 -1.35
N ARG A 21 1.00 9.78 -1.53
CA ARG A 21 1.31 11.17 -1.92
C ARG A 21 0.76 11.46 -3.32
N GLN A 22 0.99 10.57 -4.27
CA GLN A 22 0.48 10.71 -5.63
C GLN A 22 -1.06 10.66 -5.69
N LEU A 23 -1.69 9.74 -4.94
CA LEU A 23 -3.14 9.67 -4.82
C LEU A 23 -3.74 10.96 -4.25
N ARG A 24 -3.11 11.55 -3.23
CA ARG A 24 -3.54 12.83 -2.68
C ARG A 24 -3.44 13.97 -3.69
N ALA A 25 -2.43 13.94 -4.58
CA ALA A 25 -2.33 14.93 -5.66
C ALA A 25 -3.42 14.74 -6.73
N LEU A 26 -3.78 13.50 -7.08
CA LEU A 26 -4.89 13.24 -7.99
C LEU A 26 -6.24 13.65 -7.36
N ALA A 27 -6.40 13.48 -6.05
CA ALA A 27 -7.60 13.84 -5.31
C ALA A 27 -7.85 15.36 -5.23
N THR A 28 -6.91 16.22 -5.66
CA THR A 28 -7.15 17.67 -5.74
C THR A 28 -7.83 18.10 -7.04
N GLN A 29 -8.03 17.19 -8.00
CA GLN A 29 -8.74 17.47 -9.24
C GLN A 29 -10.26 17.46 -9.01
N GLU A 30 -10.98 18.33 -9.72
CA GLU A 30 -12.44 18.26 -9.76
C GLU A 30 -12.90 16.91 -10.37
N PRO A 31 -14.04 16.36 -9.91
CA PRO A 31 -14.48 15.02 -10.31
C PRO A 31 -14.65 14.85 -11.81
N GLU A 32 -15.30 15.78 -12.51
CA GLU A 32 -15.58 15.67 -13.94
C GLU A 32 -14.30 15.69 -14.79
N PRO A 33 -13.35 16.63 -14.61
CA PRO A 33 -12.05 16.57 -15.26
C PRO A 33 -11.25 15.30 -14.96
N PHE A 34 -11.27 14.82 -13.71
CA PHE A 34 -10.59 13.58 -13.34
C PHE A 34 -11.18 12.37 -14.09
N LEU A 35 -12.50 12.24 -14.10
CA LEU A 35 -13.20 11.12 -14.76
C LEU A 35 -13.06 11.15 -16.28
N ALA A 36 -12.87 12.33 -16.88
CA ALA A 36 -12.62 12.49 -18.30
C ALA A 36 -11.18 12.13 -18.71
N ASP A 37 -10.22 12.14 -17.77
CA ASP A 37 -8.82 11.78 -18.03
C ASP A 37 -8.57 10.30 -17.69
N SER A 38 -8.61 9.45 -18.72
CA SER A 38 -8.33 8.01 -18.57
C SER A 38 -6.94 7.70 -18.02
N LYS A 39 -5.94 8.57 -18.24
CA LYS A 39 -4.60 8.39 -17.67
C LYS A 39 -4.61 8.66 -16.18
N ALA A 40 -5.28 9.72 -15.73
CA ALA A 40 -5.43 10.03 -14.31
C ALA A 40 -6.18 8.90 -13.57
N VAL A 41 -7.30 8.42 -14.14
CA VAL A 41 -8.08 7.31 -13.58
C VAL A 41 -7.25 6.03 -13.49
N ASN A 42 -6.54 5.67 -14.56
CA ASN A 42 -5.71 4.46 -14.57
C ASN A 42 -4.52 4.58 -13.61
N SER A 43 -3.93 5.76 -13.49
CA SER A 43 -2.86 6.03 -12.51
C SER A 43 -3.38 5.87 -11.09
N ALA A 44 -4.55 6.43 -10.77
CA ALA A 44 -5.17 6.29 -9.45
C ALA A 44 -5.44 4.81 -9.11
N LYS A 45 -6.00 4.04 -10.05
CA LYS A 45 -6.23 2.59 -9.87
C LYS A 45 -4.94 1.84 -9.57
N TYR A 46 -3.88 2.10 -10.34
CA TYR A 46 -2.58 1.47 -10.12
C TYR A 46 -1.98 1.84 -8.76
N LEU A 47 -2.01 3.13 -8.40
CA LEU A 47 -1.48 3.60 -7.11
C LEU A 47 -2.25 3.02 -5.92
N LEU A 48 -3.55 2.79 -6.04
CA LEU A 48 -4.34 2.10 -5.01
C LEU A 48 -3.91 0.64 -4.84
N ILE A 49 -3.61 -0.06 -5.93
CA ILE A 49 -3.07 -1.43 -5.88
C ILE A 49 -1.72 -1.43 -5.15
N VAL A 50 -0.79 -0.56 -5.56
CA VAL A 50 0.55 -0.45 -4.96
C VAL A 50 0.46 -0.12 -3.46
N ALA A 51 -0.39 0.83 -3.07
CA ALA A 51 -0.58 1.18 -1.67
C ALA A 51 -1.13 -0.01 -0.86
N SER A 52 -2.08 -0.75 -1.42
CA SER A 52 -2.68 -1.91 -0.76
C SER A 52 -1.65 -3.03 -0.59
N GLU A 53 -0.90 -3.36 -1.64
CA GLU A 53 0.18 -4.38 -1.60
C GLU A 53 1.25 -4.03 -0.58
N ALA A 54 1.72 -2.77 -0.57
CA ALA A 54 2.73 -2.33 0.40
C ALA A 54 2.24 -2.43 1.85
N ALA A 55 0.97 -2.08 2.11
CA ALA A 55 0.37 -2.21 3.43
C ALA A 55 0.25 -3.68 3.88
N LEU A 56 -0.16 -4.56 2.96
CA LEU A 56 -0.28 -6.00 3.23
C LEU A 56 1.08 -6.64 3.49
N ASP A 57 2.09 -6.30 2.70
CA ASP A 57 3.44 -6.79 2.90
C ASP A 57 4.00 -6.37 4.26
N ILE A 58 3.70 -5.15 4.72
CA ILE A 58 4.07 -4.69 6.06
C ILE A 58 3.35 -5.54 7.11
N CYS A 59 2.03 -5.71 7.02
CA CYS A 59 1.26 -6.51 7.97
C CYS A 59 1.73 -7.95 8.01
N ASN A 60 1.91 -8.59 6.84
CA ASN A 60 2.42 -9.94 6.69
C ASN A 60 3.80 -10.10 7.33
N HIS A 61 4.72 -9.15 7.06
CA HIS A 61 6.05 -9.18 7.65
C HIS A 61 5.99 -9.02 9.17
N LEU A 62 5.14 -8.16 9.72
CA LEU A 62 5.02 -8.01 11.17
C LEU A 62 4.35 -9.23 11.83
N ALA A 63 3.26 -9.74 11.25
CA ALA A 63 2.49 -10.88 11.75
C ALA A 63 3.32 -12.17 11.79
N ALA A 64 4.05 -12.47 10.70
CA ALA A 64 4.93 -13.63 10.62
C ALA A 64 6.01 -13.65 11.72
N LYS A 65 6.42 -12.47 12.21
CA LYS A 65 7.43 -12.36 13.29
C LYS A 65 6.82 -12.39 14.69
N ARG A 66 5.56 -11.99 14.87
CA ARG A 66 4.88 -11.98 16.18
C ARG A 66 4.09 -13.25 16.51
N GLY A 67 3.64 -14.01 15.50
CA GLY A 67 2.74 -15.16 15.70
C GLY A 67 3.29 -16.52 15.26
N GLY A 68 4.48 -16.60 14.65
CA GLY A 68 5.05 -17.85 14.16
C GLY A 68 4.29 -18.52 13.00
N ARG A 69 3.17 -17.93 12.53
CA ARG A 69 2.46 -18.31 11.31
C ARG A 69 2.32 -17.09 10.40
N SER A 70 2.37 -17.32 9.09
CA SER A 70 1.93 -16.32 8.11
C SER A 70 0.43 -16.11 8.27
N PRO A 71 -0.10 -14.89 8.14
CA PRO A 71 -1.55 -14.66 8.12
C PRO A 71 -2.21 -15.50 7.02
N GLU A 72 -3.35 -16.11 7.32
CA GLU A 72 -4.08 -16.97 6.37
C GLU A 72 -5.02 -16.16 5.47
N ASP A 73 -5.43 -14.97 5.91
CA ASP A 73 -6.25 -14.04 5.13
C ASP A 73 -5.93 -12.56 5.41
N TYR A 74 -6.66 -11.68 4.73
CA TYR A 74 -6.57 -10.23 4.89
C TYR A 74 -7.07 -9.72 6.25
N ALA A 75 -7.95 -10.45 6.93
CA ALA A 75 -8.48 -10.08 8.24
C ALA A 75 -7.45 -10.27 9.35
N ASP A 76 -6.53 -11.23 9.21
CA ASP A 76 -5.36 -11.37 10.11
C ASP A 76 -4.40 -10.15 10.05
N CYS A 77 -4.59 -9.23 9.09
CA CYS A 77 -3.79 -8.01 8.90
C CYS A 77 -4.43 -6.72 9.43
N MET A 78 -5.66 -6.76 9.97
CA MET A 78 -6.39 -5.59 10.53
C MET A 78 -6.62 -5.73 12.04
#